data_AF-A0A3C1XG53-F1
#
_entry.id   AF-A0A3C1XG53-F1
#
_cell.length_a   1.000
_cell.length_b   1.000
_cell.length_c   1.000
_cell.angle_alpha   90.00
_cell.angle_beta   90.00
_cell.angle_gamma   90.00
#
_symmetry.space_group_name_H-M   'P 1'
#
loop_
_entity.id
_entity.type
_entity.pdbx_description
1 polymer ?
#
loop_
_entity_poly.entity_id
_entity_poly.type
_entity_poly.pdbx_seq_one_letter_code
_entity_poly.pdbx_strand_id
1 'polypeptide(L)'
;WADEDYAAFEKKQEEMIAIFDGVETEAGPANGKLIVSENIADQGGITAAMTAAQKEADVNLAEFFSQWGKIWRMKASLEFQQMLLSMDVHAPAKLRANIPPTNLEEFYQTFDVKEGDEMYRAPDKRVKIW
;
A
#
# COMPACT_ATOMS: atom_id res chain seq x y z
N TRP A 1 1.49 -25.14 2.55
CA TRP A 1 0.55 -24.48 3.46
C TRP A 1 -0.49 -25.52 3.82
N ALA A 2 -0.94 -25.56 5.08
CA ALA A 2 -2.16 -26.31 5.38
C ALA A 2 -3.34 -25.64 4.67
N ASP A 3 -4.43 -26.38 4.45
CA ASP A 3 -5.60 -25.84 3.75
C ASP A 3 -6.19 -24.63 4.50
N GLU A 4 -6.15 -24.66 5.84
CA GLU A 4 -6.60 -23.57 6.69
C GLU A 4 -5.70 -22.33 6.56
N ASP A 5 -4.38 -22.53 6.47
CA ASP A 5 -3.43 -21.42 6.28
C ASP A 5 -3.62 -20.78 4.91
N TYR A 6 -3.86 -21.60 3.88
CA TYR A 6 -4.07 -21.12 2.52
C TYR A 6 -5.38 -20.32 2.43
N ALA A 7 -6.47 -20.83 3.00
CA ALA A 7 -7.74 -20.11 3.07
C ALA A 7 -7.64 -18.80 3.87
N ALA A 8 -6.82 -18.76 4.94
CA ALA A 8 -6.54 -17.53 5.67
C ALA A 8 -5.75 -16.52 4.82
N PHE A 9 -4.82 -16.98 3.99
CA PHE A 9 -4.10 -16.13 3.06
C PHE A 9 -4.99 -15.60 1.94
N GLU A 10 -5.87 -16.43 1.36
CA GLU A 10 -6.84 -15.99 0.34
C GLU A 10 -7.71 -14.84 0.84
N LYS A 11 -8.21 -14.91 2.09
CA LYS A 11 -8.96 -13.80 2.70
C LYS A 11 -8.16 -12.51 2.78
N LYS A 12 -6.86 -12.60 3.11
CA LYS A 12 -5.96 -11.43 3.14
C LYS A 12 -5.70 -10.88 1.74
N GLN A 13 -5.69 -11.74 0.72
CA GLN A 13 -5.63 -11.30 -0.68
C GLN A 13 -6.90 -10.54 -1.05
N GLU A 14 -8.08 -11.04 -0.67
CA GLU A 14 -9.36 -10.35 -0.91
C GLU A 14 -9.42 -8.98 -0.23
N GLU A 15 -8.96 -8.89 1.03
CA GLU A 15 -8.82 -7.61 1.74
C GLU A 15 -7.88 -6.66 0.98
N MET A 16 -6.72 -7.14 0.52
CA MET A 16 -5.76 -6.33 -0.25
C MET A 16 -6.32 -5.90 -1.61
N ILE A 17 -7.08 -6.76 -2.30
CA ILE A 17 -7.80 -6.40 -3.52
C ILE A 17 -8.76 -5.25 -3.22
N ALA A 18 -9.58 -5.38 -2.18
CA ALA A 18 -10.63 -4.43 -1.85
C ALA A 18 -10.12 -3.01 -1.54
N ILE A 19 -8.88 -2.86 -1.04
CA ILE A 19 -8.33 -1.53 -0.74
C ILE A 19 -7.77 -0.79 -1.96
N PHE A 20 -7.58 -1.49 -3.08
CA PHE A 20 -7.06 -0.93 -4.34
C PHE A 20 -8.09 -0.94 -5.48
N ASP A 21 -9.01 -1.90 -5.49
CA ASP A 21 -9.96 -2.08 -6.58
C ASP A 21 -10.90 -0.88 -6.72
N GLY A 22 -11.00 -0.34 -7.94
CA GLY A 22 -11.82 0.83 -8.23
C GLY A 22 -11.25 2.16 -7.70
N VAL A 23 -10.05 2.19 -7.10
CA VAL A 23 -9.44 3.46 -6.68
C VAL A 23 -9.13 4.30 -7.93
N GLU A 24 -9.73 5.48 -7.98
CA GLU A 24 -9.62 6.38 -9.14
C GLU A 24 -8.22 6.98 -9.28
N THR A 25 -7.74 7.02 -10.51
CA THR A 25 -6.52 7.73 -10.91
C THR A 25 -6.81 8.64 -12.10
N GLU A 26 -5.86 9.49 -12.48
CA GLU A 26 -6.00 10.35 -13.66
C GLU A 26 -6.26 9.53 -14.95
N ALA A 27 -5.77 8.29 -15.01
CA ALA A 27 -5.91 7.39 -16.15
C ALA A 27 -7.12 6.45 -16.08
N GLY A 28 -7.87 6.45 -14.97
CA GLY A 28 -9.01 5.57 -14.72
C GLY A 28 -8.87 4.74 -13.44
N PRO A 29 -9.86 3.85 -13.16
CA PRO A 29 -9.88 3.06 -11.93
C PRO A 29 -8.80 1.96 -11.95
N ALA A 30 -8.14 1.76 -10.81
CA ALA A 30 -7.23 0.65 -10.63
C ALA A 30 -7.98 -0.70 -10.55
N ASN A 31 -7.39 -1.76 -11.11
CA ASN A 31 -7.91 -3.12 -11.01
C ASN A 31 -7.17 -3.85 -9.89
N GLY A 32 -7.73 -3.90 -8.69
CA GLY A 32 -7.09 -4.45 -7.49
C GLY A 32 -6.72 -5.92 -7.63
N LYS A 33 -7.50 -6.69 -8.41
CA LYS A 33 -7.24 -8.10 -8.68
C LYS A 33 -6.01 -8.31 -9.56
N LEU A 34 -5.78 -7.44 -10.55
CA LEU A 34 -4.60 -7.50 -11.42
C LEU A 34 -3.31 -7.26 -10.63
N ILE A 35 -3.34 -6.32 -9.68
CA ILE A 35 -2.15 -5.79 -8.99
C ILE A 35 -1.90 -6.40 -7.60
N VAL A 36 -2.73 -7.36 -7.16
CA VAL A 36 -2.72 -7.87 -5.78
C VAL A 36 -1.36 -8.45 -5.38
N SER A 37 -0.65 -9.14 -6.29
CA SER A 37 0.63 -9.75 -5.96
C SER A 37 1.68 -8.71 -5.56
N GLU A 38 1.78 -7.62 -6.33
CA GLU A 38 2.72 -6.53 -6.07
C GLU A 38 2.29 -5.68 -4.87
N ASN A 39 0.99 -5.49 -4.65
CA ASN A 39 0.50 -4.76 -3.47
C ASN A 39 0.78 -5.50 -2.16
N ILE A 40 0.67 -6.83 -2.17
CA ILE A 40 1.08 -7.68 -1.04
C ILE A 40 2.59 -7.55 -0.81
N ALA A 41 3.39 -7.51 -1.89
CA ALA A 41 4.84 -7.32 -1.80
C ALA A 41 5.20 -5.94 -1.23
N ASP A 42 4.54 -4.87 -1.68
CA ASP A 42 4.73 -3.51 -1.15
C ASP A 42 4.37 -3.45 0.34
N GLN A 43 3.21 -3.99 0.72
CA GLN A 43 2.78 -4.01 2.11
C GLN A 43 3.77 -4.79 2.98
N GLY A 44 4.20 -5.97 2.53
CA GLY A 44 5.21 -6.76 3.23
C GLY A 44 6.56 -6.02 3.33
N GLY A 45 7.01 -5.42 2.23
CA GLY A 45 8.26 -4.70 2.14
C GLY A 45 8.34 -3.50 3.07
N ILE A 46 7.33 -2.61 3.04
CA ILE A 46 7.30 -1.44 3.93
C ILE A 46 7.19 -1.86 5.39
N THR A 47 6.39 -2.89 5.71
CA THR A 47 6.23 -3.39 7.08
C THR A 47 7.55 -3.96 7.61
N ALA A 48 8.24 -4.80 6.82
CA ALA A 48 9.52 -5.39 7.20
C ALA A 48 10.62 -4.32 7.33
N ALA A 49 10.69 -3.37 6.40
CA ALA A 49 11.66 -2.28 6.43
C ALA A 49 11.45 -1.36 7.64
N MET A 50 10.20 -1.02 7.97
CA MET A 50 9.86 -0.24 9.16
C MET A 50 10.21 -0.98 10.45
N THR A 51 9.85 -2.27 10.53
CA THR A 51 10.17 -3.13 11.69
C THR A 51 11.68 -3.23 11.91
N ALA A 52 12.47 -3.26 10.84
CA ALA A 52 13.93 -3.21 10.93
C ALA A 52 14.42 -1.83 11.39
N ALA A 53 13.92 -0.75 10.77
CA ALA A 53 14.29 0.62 11.11
C ALA A 53 14.02 0.97 12.57
N GLN A 54 12.91 0.50 13.15
CA GLN A 54 12.58 0.71 14.57
C GLN A 54 13.56 0.07 15.57
N LYS A 55 14.46 -0.79 15.12
CA LYS A 55 15.52 -1.37 15.96
C LYS A 55 16.77 -0.48 16.05
N GLU A 56 16.86 0.53 15.18
CA GLU A 56 17.95 1.51 15.20
C GLU A 56 17.72 2.56 16.29
N ALA A 57 18.79 2.99 16.95
CA ALA A 57 18.69 3.87 18.14
C ALA A 57 18.17 5.28 17.81
N ASP A 58 18.35 5.74 16.57
CA ASP A 58 18.07 7.08 16.08
C ASP A 58 17.00 7.10 14.97
N VAL A 59 16.13 6.08 14.96
CA VAL A 59 15.06 5.97 13.96
C VAL A 59 14.19 7.24 13.88
N ASN A 60 14.03 7.76 12.67
CA ASN A 60 13.10 8.85 12.37
C ASN A 60 12.01 8.33 11.42
N LEU A 61 10.84 7.98 11.98
CA LEU A 61 9.73 7.43 11.19
C LEU A 61 9.12 8.44 10.22
N ALA A 62 9.13 9.73 10.56
CA ALA A 62 8.67 10.78 9.64
C ALA A 62 9.56 10.82 8.39
N GLU A 63 10.88 10.69 8.57
CA GLU A 63 11.81 10.56 7.45
C GLU A 63 11.61 9.24 6.70
N PHE A 64 11.47 8.11 7.39
CA PHE A 64 11.21 6.81 6.75
C PHE A 64 10.03 6.86 5.78
N PHE A 65 8.86 7.31 6.25
CA PHE A 65 7.66 7.41 5.41
C PHE A 65 7.80 8.49 4.32
N SER A 66 8.51 9.59 4.60
CA SER A 66 8.82 10.60 3.57
C SER A 66 9.71 10.03 2.47
N GLN A 67 10.68 9.17 2.81
CA GLN A 67 11.54 8.50 1.81
C GLN A 67 10.75 7.45 1.03
N TRP A 68 9.86 6.69 1.68
CA TRP A 68 8.90 5.81 0.98
C TRP A 68 8.10 6.58 -0.09
N GLY A 69 7.50 7.72 0.26
CA GLY A 69 6.80 8.55 -0.73
C GLY A 69 7.72 9.04 -1.86
N LYS A 70 8.98 9.41 -1.54
CA LYS A 70 9.93 9.94 -2.52
C LYS A 70 10.40 8.91 -3.55
N ILE A 71 10.51 7.62 -3.19
CA ILE A 71 10.97 6.59 -4.14
C ILE A 71 9.93 6.30 -5.23
N TRP A 72 8.65 6.55 -4.95
CA TRP A 72 7.54 6.35 -5.89
C TRP A 72 7.25 7.55 -6.79
N ARG A 73 8.10 8.59 -6.78
CA ARG A 73 7.92 9.74 -7.67
C ARG A 73 8.03 9.30 -9.13
N MET A 74 6.91 9.39 -9.83
CA MET A 74 6.79 9.05 -11.24
C MET A 74 5.84 10.05 -11.90
N LYS A 75 6.16 10.41 -13.14
CA LYS A 75 5.28 11.21 -14.01
C LYS A 75 5.36 10.62 -15.41
N ALA A 76 4.21 10.37 -16.01
CA ALA A 76 4.10 9.87 -17.38
C ALA A 76 2.91 10.51 -18.08
N SER A 77 2.84 10.37 -19.41
CA SER A 77 1.68 10.83 -20.17
C SER A 77 0.43 10.00 -19.81
N LEU A 78 -0.75 10.57 -20.06
CA LEU A 78 -2.02 9.91 -19.76
C LEU A 78 -2.15 8.57 -20.51
N GLU A 79 -1.73 8.55 -21.78
CA GLU A 79 -1.78 7.36 -22.64
C GLU A 79 -0.89 6.23 -22.10
N PHE A 80 0.29 6.57 -21.59
CA PHE A 80 1.17 5.57 -20.97
C PHE A 80 0.58 5.04 -19.67
N GLN A 81 0.01 5.91 -18.84
CA GLN A 81 -0.66 5.48 -17.60
C GLN A 81 -1.85 4.57 -17.89
N GLN A 82 -2.65 4.85 -18.92
CA GLN A 82 -3.75 4.00 -19.38
C GLN A 82 -3.26 2.64 -19.90
N MET A 83 -2.16 2.63 -20.66
CA MET A 83 -1.52 1.39 -21.10
C MET A 83 -1.09 0.55 -19.89
N LEU A 84 -0.43 1.14 -18.89
CA LEU A 84 -0.01 0.43 -17.68
C LEU A 84 -1.21 -0.12 -16.90
N LEU A 85 -2.27 0.67 -16.69
CA LEU A 85 -3.49 0.18 -16.02
C LEU A 85 -4.10 -1.06 -16.68
N SER A 86 -3.89 -1.25 -17.98
CA SER A 86 -4.46 -2.38 -18.73
C SER A 86 -3.68 -3.69 -18.60
N MET A 87 -2.39 -3.65 -18.23
CA MET A 87 -1.51 -4.82 -18.33
C MET A 87 -0.43 -4.95 -17.26
N ASP A 88 -0.06 -3.86 -16.59
CA ASP A 88 0.98 -3.87 -15.56
C ASP A 88 0.42 -4.44 -14.26
N VAL A 89 1.16 -5.38 -13.67
CA VAL A 89 0.83 -5.98 -12.37
C VAL A 89 1.21 -5.07 -11.20
N HIS A 90 1.93 -3.98 -11.45
CA HIS A 90 2.22 -2.97 -10.43
C HIS A 90 1.11 -1.92 -10.38
N ALA A 91 0.68 -1.54 -9.18
CA ALA A 91 -0.21 -0.40 -9.02
C ALA A 91 0.44 0.90 -9.52
N PRO A 92 -0.36 1.89 -9.96
CA PRO A 92 0.13 3.24 -10.23
C PRO A 92 0.94 3.77 -9.04
N ALA A 93 2.06 4.44 -9.33
CA ALA A 93 3.03 4.80 -8.30
C ALA A 93 2.46 5.65 -7.15
N LYS A 94 1.47 6.52 -7.43
CA LYS A 94 0.75 7.29 -6.40
C LYS A 94 0.02 6.37 -5.41
N LEU A 95 -0.57 5.27 -5.88
CA LEU A 95 -1.25 4.30 -5.02
C LEU A 95 -0.24 3.48 -4.20
N ARG A 96 0.89 3.09 -4.80
CA ARG A 96 2.01 2.43 -4.08
C ARG A 96 2.59 3.32 -2.97
N ALA A 97 2.64 4.63 -3.21
CA ALA A 97 3.08 5.59 -2.21
C ALA A 97 2.07 5.74 -1.06
N ASN A 98 0.78 5.84 -1.38
CA ASN A 98 -0.22 6.29 -0.42
C ASN A 98 -0.93 5.15 0.31
N ILE A 99 -1.26 4.03 -0.34
CA ILE A 99 -2.11 3.01 0.29
C ILE A 99 -1.37 2.18 1.35
N PRO A 100 -0.16 1.63 1.10
CA PRO A 100 0.53 0.78 2.08
C PRO A 100 0.79 1.44 3.45
N PRO A 101 1.20 2.73 3.54
CA PRO A 101 1.32 3.40 4.83
C PRO A 101 0.01 3.47 5.64
N THR A 102 -1.16 3.52 4.98
CA THR A 102 -2.46 3.57 5.70
C THR A 102 -2.78 2.29 6.47
N ASN A 103 -2.06 1.19 6.21
CA ASN A 103 -2.21 -0.06 6.95
C ASN A 103 -1.30 -0.14 8.20
N LEU A 104 -0.41 0.83 8.40
CA LEU A 104 0.57 0.84 9.50
C LEU A 104 0.14 1.84 10.57
N GLU A 105 -0.02 1.39 11.81
CA GLU A 105 -0.40 2.25 12.95
C GLU A 105 0.64 3.35 13.18
N GLU A 106 1.91 3.03 12.96
CA GLU A 106 3.04 3.94 13.06
C GLU A 106 2.89 5.16 12.14
N PHE A 107 2.25 5.02 10.98
CA PHE A 107 2.00 6.14 10.07
C PHE A 107 1.03 7.15 10.71
N TYR A 108 -0.02 6.67 11.37
CA TYR A 108 -0.99 7.51 12.07
C TYR A 108 -0.34 8.25 13.23
N GLN A 109 0.48 7.55 14.01
CA GLN A 109 1.21 8.14 15.15
C GLN A 109 2.26 9.16 14.69
N THR A 110 2.93 8.90 13.57
CA THR A 110 3.99 9.76 13.05
C THR A 110 3.46 11.09 12.51
N PHE A 111 2.31 11.08 11.83
CA PHE A 111 1.74 12.26 11.18
C PHE A 111 0.46 12.79 11.84
N ASP A 112 0.07 12.23 12.98
CA ASP A 112 -1.17 12.58 13.71
C ASP A 112 -2.43 12.47 12.82
N VAL A 113 -2.50 11.40 12.01
CA VAL A 113 -3.60 11.15 11.06
C VAL A 113 -4.88 10.79 11.81
N LYS A 114 -5.97 11.48 11.50
CA LYS A 114 -7.27 11.37 12.18
C LYS A 114 -8.38 11.03 11.20
N GLU A 115 -9.49 10.59 11.76
CA GLU A 115 -10.72 10.42 10.97
C GLU A 115 -11.07 11.72 10.24
N GLY A 116 -11.29 11.62 8.93
CA GLY A 116 -11.53 12.76 8.03
C GLY A 116 -10.32 13.15 7.17
N ASP A 117 -9.11 12.73 7.54
CA ASP A 117 -7.93 12.93 6.68
C ASP A 117 -7.98 12.00 5.46
N GLU A 118 -7.44 12.47 4.32
CA GLU A 118 -7.48 11.73 3.04
C GLU A 118 -6.80 10.35 3.14
N MET A 119 -5.76 10.24 3.97
CA MET A 119 -5.01 9.00 4.19
C MET A 119 -5.50 8.20 5.41
N TYR A 120 -6.66 8.54 5.97
CA TYR A 120 -7.24 7.79 7.08
C TYR A 120 -7.93 6.50 6.61
N ARG A 121 -7.59 5.39 7.27
CA ARG A 121 -8.30 4.12 7.16
C ARG A 121 -8.64 3.62 8.57
N ALA A 122 -9.91 3.29 8.78
CA ALA A 122 -10.40 2.78 10.06
C ALA A 122 -9.59 1.53 10.49
N PRO A 123 -9.25 1.36 11.78
CA PRO A 123 -8.37 0.28 12.24
C PRO A 123 -8.79 -1.13 11.80
N ASP A 124 -10.09 -1.40 11.76
CA ASP A 124 -10.70 -2.67 11.33
C ASP A 124 -10.62 -2.92 9.82
N LYS A 125 -10.30 -1.89 9.03
CA LYS A 125 -10.15 -1.96 7.57
C LYS A 125 -8.70 -1.98 7.11
N ARG A 126 -7.74 -1.92 8.05
CA ARG A 126 -6.30 -1.94 7.74
C ARG A 126 -5.86 -3.37 7.47
N VAL A 127 -5.25 -3.59 6.31
CA VAL A 127 -4.86 -4.92 5.87
C VAL A 127 -3.53 -5.29 6.50
N LYS A 128 -3.51 -6.40 7.25
CA LYS A 128 -2.29 -6.97 7.84
C LYS A 128 -2.09 -8.40 7.38
N ILE A 129 -0.99 -8.64 6.66
CA ILE A 129 -0.71 -9.96 6.08
C ILE A 129 0.17 -10.80 6.99
N TRP A 130 1.30 -10.24 7.41
CA TRP A 130 2.35 -10.88 8.21
C TRP A 130 2.28 -10.46 9.68
#